data_AF-A0A432S4B4-F1
#
_entry.id   AF-A0A432S4B4-F1
#
_cell.length_a   1.000
_cell.length_b   1.000
_cell.length_c   1.000
_cell.angle_alpha   90.00
_cell.angle_beta   90.00
_cell.angle_gamma   90.00
#
_symmetry.space_group_name_H-M   'P 1'
#
loop_
_entity.id
_entity.type
_entity.pdbx_description
1 polymer ?
#
loop_
_entity_poly.entity_id
_entity_poly.type
_entity_poly.pdbx_seq_one_letter_code
_entity_poly.pdbx_strand_id
1 'polypeptide(L)' 'MRKSLDISILPEEAQRELLDFYEFLVEKYGKKGKIKKYNWELLKHILPQPIKRFEPIRREDLYGR' A
#
# COMPACT_ATOMS: atom_id res chain seq x y z
N MET A 1 -7.78 -22.18 -26.53
CA MET A 1 -6.86 -23.27 -26.12
C MET A 1 -5.93 -22.75 -25.03
N ARG A 2 -5.97 -23.28 -23.81
CA ARG A 2 -4.93 -22.99 -22.80
C ARG A 2 -3.71 -23.85 -23.14
N LYS A 3 -2.62 -23.22 -23.60
CA LYS A 3 -1.32 -23.90 -23.70
C LYS A 3 -0.78 -24.02 -22.28
N SER A 4 -0.80 -25.21 -21.70
CA SER A 4 -0.08 -25.50 -20.46
C SER A 4 1.41 -25.52 -20.80
N LEU A 5 2.17 -24.61 -20.19
CA LEU A 5 3.62 -24.60 -20.30
C LEU A 5 4.16 -25.71 -19.40
N ASP A 6 4.87 -26.68 -19.96
CA ASP A 6 5.52 -27.71 -19.16
C ASP A 6 6.90 -27.22 -18.72
N ILE A 7 7.03 -26.94 -17.43
CA ILE A 7 8.23 -26.36 -16.81
C ILE A 7 9.29 -27.45 -16.55
N SER A 8 8.90 -28.73 -16.57
CA SER A 8 9.80 -29.86 -16.32
C SER A 8 10.87 -30.06 -17.41
N ILE A 9 10.67 -29.45 -18.58
CA ILE A 9 11.61 -29.49 -19.72
C ILE A 9 12.83 -28.57 -19.47
N LEU A 10 12.74 -27.64 -18.52
CA LEU A 10 13.80 -26.68 -18.25
C LEU A 10 14.88 -27.27 -17.32
N PRO A 11 16.15 -26.83 -17.46
CA PRO A 11 17.22 -27.12 -16.50
C PRO A 11 16.85 -26.67 -15.08
N GLU A 12 17.41 -27.34 -14.07
CA GLU A 12 17.09 -27.07 -12.66
C GLU A 12 17.37 -25.62 -12.27
N GLU A 13 18.45 -25.02 -12.78
CA GLU A 13 18.77 -23.61 -12.54
C GLU A 13 17.68 -22.67 -13.08
N ALA A 14 17.18 -22.93 -14.29
CA ALA A 14 16.16 -22.11 -14.92
C ALA A 14 14.80 -22.24 -14.20
N GLN A 15 14.50 -23.41 -13.64
CA GLN A 15 13.30 -23.61 -12.82
C GLN A 15 13.37 -22.79 -11.53
N ARG A 16 14.53 -22.78 -10.87
CA ARG A 16 14.76 -21.98 -9.65
C ARG A 16 14.66 -20.49 -9.93
N GLU A 17 15.31 -20.01 -11.00
CA GLU A 17 15.28 -18.58 -11.37
C GLU A 17 13.86 -18.10 -11.71
N LEU A 18 13.07 -18.92 -12.40
CA LEU A 18 11.65 -18.62 -12.66
C LEU A 18 10.86 -18.52 -11.36
N LEU A 19 11.10 -19.43 -10.42
CA LEU A 19 10.42 -19.43 -9.13
C LEU A 19 10.74 -18.17 -8.33
N ASP A 20 12.02 -17.81 -8.23
CA ASP A 20 12.50 -16.58 -7.59
C ASP A 20 11.88 -15.33 -8.23
N PHE A 21 11.81 -15.30 -9.56
CA PHE A 21 11.19 -14.20 -10.30
C PHE A 21 9.70 -14.06 -9.98
N TYR A 22 8.95 -15.16 -9.93
CA TYR A 22 7.53 -15.13 -9.56
C TYR A 22 7.32 -14.74 -8.09
N GLU A 23 8.17 -15.22 -7.18
CA GLU A 23 8.14 -14.80 -5.78
C GLU A 23 8.36 -13.28 -5.65
N PHE A 24 9.34 -12.73 -6.37
CA PHE A 24 9.57 -11.29 -6.45
C PHE A 24 8.34 -10.53 -6.98
N LEU A 25 7.71 -11.02 -8.04
CA LEU A 25 6.51 -10.39 -8.60
C LEU A 25 5.35 -10.40 -7.61
N VAL A 26 5.13 -11.51 -6.91
CA VAL A 26 4.12 -11.63 -5.85
C VAL A 26 4.45 -10.70 -4.68
N GLU A 27 5.72 -10.58 -4.31
CA GLU A 27 6.15 -9.70 -3.22
C GLU A 27 5.91 -8.22 -3.54
N LYS A 28 6.27 -7.81 -4.76
CA LYS A 28 6.27 -6.42 -5.23
C LYS A 28 4.91 -5.94 -5.74
N TYR A 29 4.19 -6.79 -6.45
CA TYR A 29 2.95 -6.45 -7.15
C TYR A 29 1.76 -7.28 -6.70
N GLY A 30 1.99 -8.46 -6.11
CA GLY A 30 0.93 -9.19 -5.45
C GLY A 30 0.30 -8.25 -4.44
N LYS A 31 -1.00 -7.98 -4.60
CA LYS A 31 -1.77 -7.13 -3.70
C LYS A 31 -1.69 -7.76 -2.31
N LYS A 32 -0.65 -7.41 -1.54
CA LYS A 32 -0.57 -7.63 -0.11
C LYS A 32 -1.71 -6.78 0.44
N GLY A 33 -2.92 -7.36 0.49
CA GLY A 33 -4.07 -6.87 1.25
C GLY A 33 -3.82 -6.83 2.76
N LYS A 34 -2.54 -6.83 3.15
CA LYS A 34 -2.00 -6.66 4.47
C LYS A 34 -0.70 -5.88 4.32
N ILE A 35 -0.80 -4.65 3.80
CA ILE A 35 -0.16 -3.57 4.56
C ILE A 35 -0.75 -3.75 5.95
N LYS A 36 0.01 -4.43 6.83
CA LYS A 36 -0.29 -4.56 8.26
C LYS A 36 -0.85 -3.20 8.63
N LYS A 37 -2.10 -3.13 9.15
CA LYS A 37 -2.70 -1.91 9.70
C LYS A 37 -1.55 -1.05 10.18
N TYR A 38 -1.10 -0.07 9.39
CA TYR A 38 -0.06 0.82 9.86
C TYR A 38 -0.65 1.31 11.16
N ASN A 39 0.09 1.19 12.27
CA ASN A 39 -0.50 1.53 13.54
C ASN A 39 -1.03 2.95 13.39
N TRP A 40 -2.36 3.11 13.33
CA TRP A 40 -2.98 4.36 12.91
C TRP A 40 -2.63 5.45 13.93
N GLU A 41 -2.35 5.01 15.16
CA GLU A 41 -1.72 5.78 16.23
C GLU A 41 -0.36 6.36 15.80
N LEU A 42 0.57 5.55 15.27
CA LEU A 42 1.86 6.04 14.74
C LEU A 42 1.67 6.98 13.55
N LEU A 43 0.77 6.65 12.62
CA LEU A 43 0.52 7.51 11.44
C LEU A 43 -0.09 8.86 11.82
N LYS A 44 -0.95 8.95 12.85
CA LYS A 44 -1.49 10.22 13.35
C LYS A 44 -0.40 11.20 13.83
N HIS A 45 0.74 10.68 14.31
CA HIS A 45 1.83 11.52 14.79
C HIS A 45 2.79 11.98 13.68
N ILE A 46 2.83 11.26 12.56
CA ILE A 46 3.76 11.53 11.44
C ILE A 46 3.07 12.34 10.34
N LEU A 47 1.79 12.09 10.09
CA LEU A 47 1.03 12.76 9.04
C LEU A 47 0.56 14.14 9.50
N PRO A 48 0.59 15.16 8.62
CA PRO A 48 -0.04 16.45 8.90
C PRO A 48 -1.52 16.26 9.24
N GLN A 49 -1.99 16.94 10.28
CA GLN A 49 -3.40 16.92 10.63
C GLN A 49 -4.23 17.66 9.57
N PRO A 50 -5.45 17.18 9.26
CA PRO A 50 -6.33 17.91 8.37
C PRO A 50 -6.64 19.28 8.97
N ILE A 51 -6.33 20.33 8.22
CA ILE A 51 -6.68 21.69 8.61
C ILE A 51 -8.20 21.80 8.55
N LYS A 52 -8.81 22.30 9.63
CA LYS A 52 -10.25 22.59 9.64
C LYS A 52 -10.55 23.54 8.48
N ARG A 53 -11.71 23.37 7.85
CA ARG A 53 -12.16 24.35 6.84
C ARG A 53 -12.20 25.72 7.49
N PHE A 54 -11.60 26.69 6.83
CA PHE A 54 -11.61 28.06 7.30
C PHE A 54 -13.04 28.58 7.24
N GLU A 55 -13.59 28.93 8.39
CA GLU A 55 -14.81 29.71 8.50
C GLU A 55 -14.40 31.13 8.90
N PRO A 56 -14.74 32.16 8.10
CA PRO A 56 -14.45 33.53 8.45
C PRO A 56 -15.01 33.84 9.84
N ILE A 57 -14.14 34.33 10.73
CA ILE A 57 -14.52 34.71 12.09
C ILE A 57 -15.53 35.85 12.00
N ARG A 58 -16.72 35.69 12.59
CA ARG A 58 -17.74 36.74 12.61
C ARG A 58 -17.41 37.74 13.71
N ARG A 59 -17.73 39.01 13.47
CA ARG A 59 -17.45 40.09 14.42
C ARG A 59 -18.22 39.90 15.73
N GLU A 60 -19.41 39.34 15.63
CA GLU A 60 -20.30 39.07 16.76
C GLU A 60 -19.69 38.02 17.72
N ASP A 61 -18.94 37.04 17.20
CA ASP A 61 -18.29 36.00 18.00
C ASP A 61 -17.05 36.52 18.76
N LEU A 62 -16.43 37.61 18.30
CA LEU A 62 -15.26 38.23 18.92
C LEU A 62 -15.62 39.17 20.08
N TYR A 63 -16.80 39.79 20.01
CA TYR A 63 -17.23 40.82 20.96
C TYR A 63 -18.50 40.44 21.74
N GLY A 64 -19.06 39.25 21.50
CA GLY A 64 -20.18 38.70 22.23
C GLY A 64 -19.77 38.30 23.65
N ARG A 65 -19.92 39.23 24.60
CA ARG A 65 -19.89 38.97 26.04
C ARG A 65 -21.29 38.62 26.53
#